data_AF-A0AAD6EGH5-F1
#
_entry.id   AF-A0AAD6EGH5-F1
#
_cell.length_a   1.000
_cell.length_b   1.000
_cell.length_c   1.000
_cell.angle_alpha   90.00
_cell.angle_beta   90.00
_cell.angle_gamma   90.00
#
_symmetry.space_group_name_H-M   'P 1'
#
loop_
_entity.id
_entity.type
_entity.pdbx_description
1 polymer ?
#
loop_
_entity_poly.entity_id
_entity_poly.type
_entity_poly.pdbx_seq_one_letter_code
_entity_poly.pdbx_strand_id
1 'polypeptide(L)'
;MALKVLICGGGVAGPALAYWLGIEAVKRMGLTYAVRRKLVDEAGVSLIDTKGNVKVTTLANKSGKGAKSLTSEYEIMPGDPVRMLYEATKDNVEYFFGRTVDPFTENG
;
A
#
# COMPACT_ATOMS: atom_id res chain seq x y z
N MET A 1 15.02 -21.34 -18.61
CA MET A 1 14.94 -21.98 -17.27
C MET A 1 13.48 -22.36 -17.02
N ALA A 2 13.19 -23.23 -16.06
CA ALA A 2 11.81 -23.48 -15.64
C ALA A 2 11.40 -22.49 -14.53
N LEU A 3 10.25 -21.82 -14.69
CA LEU A 3 9.66 -20.98 -13.64
C LEU A 3 9.08 -21.90 -12.55
N LYS A 4 9.55 -21.74 -11.30
CA LYS A 4 9.06 -22.56 -10.16
C LYS A 4 7.72 -22.07 -9.60
N VAL A 5 7.41 -20.79 -9.78
CA VAL A 5 6.20 -20.11 -9.33
C VAL A 5 5.86 -19.06 -10.38
N LEU A 6 4.57 -18.92 -10.71
CA LEU A 6 4.05 -17.85 -11.56
C LEU A 6 3.04 -17.03 -10.75
N ILE A 7 3.15 -15.72 -10.79
CA ILE A 7 2.18 -14.78 -10.19
C ILE A 7 1.54 -13.99 -11.33
N CYS A 8 0.26 -14.23 -11.58
CA CYS A 8 -0.50 -13.54 -12.63
C CYS A 8 -1.35 -12.42 -12.04
N GLY A 9 -1.08 -11.19 -12.47
CA GLY A 9 -1.86 -9.99 -12.10
C GLY A 9 -1.17 -9.09 -11.07
N GLY A 10 -0.97 -7.81 -11.43
CA GLY A 10 -0.44 -6.75 -10.57
C GLY A 10 -1.44 -5.62 -10.28
N GLY A 11 -2.72 -5.82 -10.60
CA GLY A 11 -3.80 -4.85 -10.37
C GLY A 11 -4.29 -4.79 -8.91
N VAL A 12 -5.39 -4.08 -8.65
CA VAL A 12 -5.82 -3.63 -7.30
C VAL A 12 -5.96 -4.73 -6.23
N ALA A 13 -6.16 -5.99 -6.62
CA ALA A 13 -6.13 -7.13 -5.71
C ALA A 13 -4.77 -7.33 -5.02
N GLY A 14 -3.65 -6.99 -5.71
CA GLY A 14 -2.30 -6.99 -5.15
C GLY A 14 -2.15 -5.98 -4.01
N PRO A 15 -2.41 -4.67 -4.24
CA PRO A 15 -2.51 -3.67 -3.18
C PRO A 15 -3.49 -4.00 -2.06
N ALA A 16 -4.64 -4.62 -2.34
CA ALA A 16 -5.58 -5.04 -1.31
C ALA A 16 -5.03 -6.18 -0.44
N LEU A 17 -4.41 -7.20 -1.05
CA LEU A 17 -3.71 -8.26 -0.33
C LEU A 17 -2.52 -7.69 0.47
N ALA A 18 -1.78 -6.74 -0.12
CA ALA A 18 -0.71 -5.97 0.51
C ALA A 18 -1.20 -4.80 1.40
N TYR A 19 -2.50 -4.71 1.68
CA TYR A 19 -3.06 -3.87 2.75
C TYR A 19 -3.36 -4.74 3.97
N TRP A 20 -4.03 -5.88 3.77
CA TRP A 20 -4.32 -6.87 4.83
C TRP A 20 -3.06 -7.59 5.34
N LEU A 21 -2.12 -7.93 4.46
CA LEU A 21 -0.77 -8.37 4.85
C LEU A 21 0.19 -7.19 5.09
N GLY A 22 -0.21 -5.96 4.76
CA GLY A 22 0.68 -4.85 4.44
C GLY A 22 1.74 -4.52 5.47
N ILE A 23 1.33 -4.00 6.63
CA ILE A 23 2.27 -3.56 7.67
C ILE A 23 3.13 -4.72 8.19
N GLU A 24 2.61 -5.95 8.22
CA GLU A 24 3.34 -7.11 8.72
C GLU A 24 4.33 -7.68 7.69
N ALA A 25 3.97 -7.72 6.40
CA ALA A 25 4.88 -8.03 5.32
C ALA A 25 5.99 -6.96 5.19
N VAL A 26 5.62 -5.68 5.26
CA VAL A 26 6.56 -4.54 5.26
C VAL A 26 7.57 -4.64 6.41
N LYS A 27 7.16 -5.04 7.62
CA LYS A 27 8.11 -5.33 8.72
C LYS A 27 9.05 -6.49 8.37
N ARG A 28 8.50 -7.62 7.90
CA ARG A 28 9.28 -8.84 7.57
C ARG A 28 10.26 -8.62 6.41
N MET A 29 9.92 -7.73 5.48
CA MET A 29 10.80 -7.28 4.39
C MET A 29 11.75 -6.14 4.79
N GLY A 30 11.71 -5.63 6.03
CA GLY A 30 12.52 -4.50 6.49
C GLY A 30 12.11 -3.12 5.92
N LEU A 31 11.06 -3.04 5.10
CA LEU A 31 10.65 -1.85 4.35
C LEU A 31 9.97 -0.77 5.22
N THR A 32 9.76 -0.99 6.52
CA THR A 32 9.10 -0.07 7.45
C THR A 32 9.65 1.35 7.41
N TYR A 33 10.97 1.51 7.25
CA TYR A 33 11.61 2.83 7.17
C TYR A 33 11.29 3.56 5.86
N ALA A 34 11.24 2.83 4.74
CA ALA A 34 10.87 3.38 3.44
C ALA A 34 9.39 3.79 3.41
N VAL A 35 8.49 2.98 4.01
CA VAL A 35 7.06 3.35 4.16
C VAL A 35 6.93 4.62 5.00
N ARG A 36 7.65 4.73 6.13
CA ARG A 36 7.65 5.94 6.97
C ARG A 36 8.15 7.21 6.25
N ARG A 37 8.98 7.08 5.21
CA ARG A 37 9.40 8.20 4.34
C ARG A 37 8.41 8.52 3.21
N LYS A 38 7.36 7.71 3.04
CA LYS A 38 6.34 7.84 2.00
C LYS A 38 4.93 8.12 2.53
N LEU A 39 4.79 8.26 3.85
CA LEU A 39 3.54 8.70 4.46
C LEU A 39 3.17 10.11 3.99
N VAL A 40 1.88 10.36 3.82
CA VAL A 40 1.35 11.69 3.50
C VAL A 40 1.45 12.57 4.76
N ASP A 41 2.01 13.77 4.64
CA ASP A 41 2.09 14.70 5.77
C ASP A 41 0.78 15.49 5.94
N GLU A 42 -0.18 14.87 6.63
CA GLU A 42 -1.48 15.46 6.88
C GLU A 42 -1.43 16.68 7.80
N ALA A 43 -2.29 17.67 7.57
CA ALA A 43 -2.67 18.61 8.62
C ALA A 43 -3.75 18.01 9.54
N GLY A 44 -4.65 17.20 8.97
CA GLY A 44 -5.85 16.66 9.61
C GLY A 44 -7.04 16.69 8.66
N VAL A 45 -8.23 16.41 9.19
CA VAL A 45 -9.50 16.40 8.44
C VAL A 45 -10.52 17.36 9.08
N SER A 46 -11.33 18.03 8.26
CA SER A 46 -12.44 18.87 8.72
C SER A 46 -13.75 18.41 8.10
N LEU A 47 -14.79 18.27 8.92
CA LEU A 47 -16.16 18.01 8.50
C LEU A 47 -16.88 19.34 8.29
N ILE A 48 -17.40 19.58 7.09
CA ILE A 48 -18.16 20.78 6.72
C ILE A 48 -19.63 20.44 6.44
N ASP A 49 -20.54 21.39 6.65
CA ASP A 49 -21.92 21.28 6.14
C ASP A 49 -22.05 21.72 4.68
N THR A 50 -23.24 21.51 4.09
CA THR A 50 -23.57 21.88 2.70
C THR A 50 -23.55 23.39 2.43
N LYS A 51 -23.33 24.23 3.46
CA LYS A 51 -23.13 25.68 3.35
C LYS A 51 -21.67 26.08 3.59
N GLY A 52 -20.75 25.11 3.69
CA GLY A 52 -19.32 25.32 3.89
C GLY A 52 -18.88 25.53 5.34
N ASN A 53 -19.78 25.44 6.33
CA ASN A 53 -19.41 25.70 7.72
C ASN A 53 -18.74 24.47 8.34
N VAL A 54 -17.51 24.63 8.84
CA VAL A 54 -16.82 23.61 9.63
C VAL A 54 -17.63 23.28 10.90
N LYS A 55 -17.84 21.99 11.16
CA LYS A 55 -18.49 21.46 12.37
C LYS A 55 -17.51 20.80 13.32
N VAL A 56 -16.51 20.12 12.76
CA VAL A 56 -15.45 19.40 13.49
C VAL A 56 -14.17 19.53 12.68
N THR A 57 -13.04 19.75 13.34
CA THR A 57 -11.70 19.56 12.78
C THR A 57 -10.92 18.60 13.69
N THR A 58 -10.31 17.59 13.12
CA THR A 58 -9.43 16.63 13.81
C THR A 58 -8.04 16.75 13.21
N LEU A 59 -7.07 17.22 13.99
CA LEU A 59 -5.68 17.35 13.55
C LEU A 59 -5.00 15.97 13.47
N ALA A 60 -4.08 15.80 12.53
CA ALA A 60 -3.36 14.54 12.35
C ALA A 60 -2.44 14.25 13.54
N ASN A 61 -2.60 13.08 14.18
CA ASN A 61 -1.78 12.69 15.31
C ASN A 61 -0.45 12.06 14.86
N LYS A 62 0.54 12.91 14.58
CA LYS A 62 1.90 12.51 14.15
C LYS A 62 2.77 11.92 15.29
N SER A 63 2.26 11.82 16.52
CA SER A 63 3.06 11.47 17.70
C SER A 63 3.03 10.00 18.12
N GLY A 64 2.06 9.22 17.61
CA GLY A 64 1.83 7.83 18.05
C GLY A 64 1.39 7.69 19.52
N LYS A 65 0.94 8.77 20.17
CA LYS A 65 0.46 8.79 21.56
C LYS A 65 -0.84 9.59 21.69
N GLY A 66 -1.72 9.20 22.60
CA GLY A 66 -3.03 9.84 22.81
C GLY A 66 -4.10 9.30 21.85
N ALA A 67 -5.20 10.06 21.69
CA ALA A 67 -6.30 9.67 20.81
C ALA A 67 -5.85 9.61 19.35
N LYS A 68 -6.32 8.60 18.60
CA LYS A 68 -6.08 8.53 17.16
C LYS A 68 -6.82 9.65 16.44
N SER A 69 -6.23 10.12 15.33
CA SER A 69 -6.95 10.93 14.35
C SER A 69 -8.11 10.13 13.74
N LEU A 70 -9.03 10.82 13.07
CA LEU A 70 -9.95 10.20 12.12
C LEU A 70 -9.21 9.74 10.83
N THR A 71 -7.98 10.21 10.63
CA THR A 71 -7.06 9.79 9.56
C THR A 71 -6.04 8.73 10.05
N SER A 72 -5.44 7.99 9.13
CA SER A 72 -4.58 6.85 9.48
C SER A 72 -3.14 7.26 9.77
N GLU A 73 -2.53 6.68 10.82
CA GLU A 73 -1.08 6.79 11.10
C GLU A 73 -0.17 6.22 9.98
N TYR A 74 -0.78 5.57 8.97
CA TYR A 74 -0.12 4.93 7.83
C TYR A 74 -0.74 5.34 6.49
N GLU A 75 -1.28 6.56 6.38
CA GLU A 75 -1.78 7.11 5.10
C GLU A 75 -0.64 7.22 4.08
N ILE A 76 -0.76 6.51 2.95
CA ILE A 76 0.28 6.42 1.90
C ILE A 76 -0.37 6.34 0.51
N MET A 77 0.22 7.03 -0.47
CA MET A 77 -0.29 7.08 -1.84
C MET A 77 -0.32 5.67 -2.47
N PRO A 78 -1.43 5.17 -3.04
CA PRO A 78 -1.57 3.75 -3.45
C PRO A 78 -0.51 3.22 -4.44
N GLY A 79 0.11 4.10 -5.24
CA GLY A 79 1.20 3.72 -6.16
C GLY A 79 2.56 3.53 -5.48
N ASP A 80 2.79 4.11 -4.31
CA ASP A 80 4.08 4.04 -3.63
C ASP A 80 4.38 2.65 -3.03
N PRO A 81 3.45 1.95 -2.36
CA PRO A 81 3.65 0.56 -1.94
C PRO A 81 3.95 -0.37 -3.12
N VAL A 82 3.23 -0.22 -4.25
CA VAL A 82 3.45 -1.01 -5.47
C VAL A 82 4.86 -0.78 -6.01
N ARG A 83 5.28 0.48 -6.12
CA ARG A 83 6.61 0.83 -6.60
C ARG A 83 7.70 0.37 -5.63
N MET A 84 7.52 0.56 -4.33
CA MET A 84 8.48 0.11 -3.31
C MET A 84 8.68 -1.41 -3.33
N LEU A 85 7.61 -2.19 -3.48
CA LEU A 85 7.71 -3.65 -3.59
C LEU A 85 8.47 -4.04 -4.86
N TYR A 86 8.13 -3.45 -6.02
CA TYR A 86 8.84 -3.69 -7.28
C TYR A 86 10.34 -3.34 -7.20
N GLU A 87 10.70 -2.17 -6.67
CA GLU A 87 12.10 -1.75 -6.54
C GLU A 87 12.92 -2.65 -5.58
N ALA A 88 12.25 -3.33 -4.64
CA ALA A 88 12.88 -4.27 -3.70
C ALA A 88 13.02 -5.70 -4.26
N THR A 89 12.32 -6.05 -5.35
CA THR A 89 12.29 -7.43 -5.90
C THR A 89 12.80 -7.54 -7.34
N LYS A 90 12.84 -6.46 -8.12
CA LYS A 90 13.23 -6.43 -9.55
C LYS A 90 14.53 -7.17 -9.89
N ASP A 91 15.50 -7.19 -8.98
CA ASP A 91 16.82 -7.82 -9.20
C ASP A 91 16.80 -9.34 -8.88
N ASN A 92 15.69 -9.84 -8.32
CA ASN A 92 15.48 -11.23 -7.89
C ASN A 92 14.24 -11.88 -8.54
N VAL A 93 13.42 -11.12 -9.28
CA VAL A 93 12.13 -11.55 -9.85
C VAL A 93 12.00 -10.99 -11.27
N GLU A 94 11.70 -11.85 -12.24
CA GLU A 94 11.50 -11.46 -13.64
C GLU A 94 10.10 -10.88 -13.86
N TYR A 95 10.00 -9.63 -14.33
CA TYR A 95 8.74 -8.90 -14.48
C TYR A 95 8.30 -8.78 -15.95
N PHE A 96 7.16 -9.41 -16.27
CA PHE A 96 6.56 -9.39 -17.60
C PHE A 96 5.36 -8.43 -17.66
N PHE A 97 5.61 -7.18 -18.06
CA PHE A 97 4.55 -6.19 -18.28
C PHE A 97 3.87 -6.34 -19.65
N GLY A 98 2.62 -5.89 -19.76
CA GLY A 98 1.86 -5.92 -21.02
C GLY A 98 1.47 -7.31 -21.53
N ARG A 99 1.55 -8.35 -20.68
CA ARG A 99 1.15 -9.72 -21.01
C ARG A 99 -0.05 -10.17 -20.19
N THR A 100 -0.92 -10.95 -20.82
CA THR A 100 -2.02 -11.67 -20.19
C THR A 100 -1.70 -13.16 -20.21
N VAL A 101 -2.08 -13.89 -19.16
CA VAL A 101 -2.08 -15.36 -19.16
C VAL A 101 -3.41 -15.82 -19.73
N ASP A 102 -3.37 -16.47 -20.90
CA ASP A 102 -4.49 -17.18 -21.51
C ASP A 102 -4.74 -18.53 -20.76
N PRO A 103 -5.78 -19.32 -21.07
CA PRO A 103 -6.18 -20.48 -20.26
C PRO A 103 -5.02 -21.43 -19.89
N PHE A 104 -4.81 -21.62 -18.59
CA PHE A 104 -3.85 -22.60 -18.06
C PHE A 104 -4.58 -23.90 -17.67
N THR A 105 -3.87 -25.03 -17.75
CA THR A 105 -4.34 -26.33 -17.29
C THR A 105 -3.50 -26.79 -16.09
N GLU A 106 -4.16 -27.10 -14.98
CA GLU A 106 -3.52 -27.71 -13.82
C GLU A 106 -3.49 -29.23 -14.00
N ASN A 107 -2.28 -29.79 -14.16
CA ASN A 107 -2.03 -31.23 -14.14
C ASN A 107 -1.39 -31.55 -12.79
N GLY A 108 -2.12 -32.25 -11.92
CA GLY A 108 -1.67 -32.65 -10.57
C GLY A 108 -0.70 -33.83 -10.56
#